data_AF-A0A4Q2DJQ7-F1
#
_entry.id   AF-A0A4Q2DJQ7-F1
#
_cell.length_a   1.000
_cell.length_b   1.000
_cell.length_c   1.000
_cell.angle_alpha   90.00
_cell.angle_beta   90.00
_cell.angle_gamma   90.00
#
_symmetry.space_group_name_H-M   'P 1'
#
loop_
_entity.id
_entity.type
_entity.pdbx_description
1 polymer ?
#
loop_
_entity_poly.entity_id
_entity_poly.type
_entity_poly.pdbx_seq_one_letter_code
_entity_poly.pdbx_strand_id
1 'polypeptide(L)'
;MADRSILDILSLEVVELVVQESRKCDRKGFHDLRLVCKALNKLVEPQVFSTVTIQFEKDETEKWKSIPEFLTSLVSGTSPYDSGIHLQELNVGPLLQPIIDYLLSYSGLREFVLDPSDWDNEDNENVTHQSQDHQDDENIAHQFFHSVLPMHQSTIQTVAFRNTNPGSWAIAQPYLEGVFLCKNLESLTLVYHFPIEEDNRPPTIALADLLSKISDNLPRLQTLRLCHTRKHEIIFGPDTIERSEYTRLVSRLFLIHITGSKSHFPAKRQPQFILHAAGSTFISAPAGLGSGSGHYRFELLYRDDQLDGPVYIDDEGFY
;
A
#
# COMPACT_ATOMS: atom_id res chain seq x y z
N MET A 1 -38.72 -37.68 21.34
CA MET A 1 -38.34 -36.37 21.91
C MET A 1 -37.38 -35.75 20.92
N ALA A 2 -37.61 -34.54 20.42
CA ALA A 2 -36.66 -33.91 19.51
C ALA A 2 -35.43 -33.50 20.32
N ASP A 3 -34.25 -33.95 19.91
CA ASP A 3 -32.98 -33.57 20.53
C ASP A 3 -32.80 -32.06 20.35
N ARG A 4 -32.92 -31.30 21.45
CA ARG A 4 -32.65 -29.86 21.44
C ARG A 4 -31.15 -29.68 21.21
N SER A 5 -30.80 -28.75 20.31
CA SER A 5 -29.40 -28.42 20.07
C SER A 5 -28.80 -27.85 21.35
N ILE A 6 -27.53 -28.16 21.63
CA ILE A 6 -26.82 -27.54 22.75
C ILE A 6 -26.78 -26.01 22.63
N LEU A 7 -26.87 -25.49 21.40
CA LEU A 7 -26.93 -24.06 21.11
C LEU A 7 -28.24 -23.41 21.60
N ASP A 8 -29.31 -24.19 21.78
CA ASP A 8 -30.59 -23.68 22.30
C ASP A 8 -30.58 -23.55 23.83
N ILE A 9 -29.55 -24.11 24.49
CA ILE A 9 -29.40 -24.10 25.96
C ILE A 9 -28.48 -22.94 26.40
N LEU A 10 -27.57 -22.50 25.54
CA LEU A 10 -26.63 -21.43 25.84
C LEU A 10 -27.31 -20.05 25.81
N SER A 11 -26.90 -19.17 26.72
CA SER A 11 -27.32 -17.76 26.66
C SER A 11 -26.69 -17.06 25.46
N LEU A 12 -27.37 -16.03 24.95
CA LEU A 12 -26.89 -15.24 23.81
C LEU A 12 -25.48 -14.68 24.06
N GLU A 13 -25.22 -14.16 25.26
CA GLU A 13 -23.92 -13.62 25.67
C GLU A 13 -22.78 -14.66 25.57
N VAL A 14 -23.06 -15.92 25.93
CA VAL A 14 -22.06 -16.99 25.82
C VAL A 14 -21.81 -17.33 24.35
N VAL A 15 -22.86 -17.36 23.53
CA VAL A 15 -22.71 -17.59 22.08
C VAL A 15 -21.93 -16.45 21.43
N GLU A 16 -22.18 -15.19 21.81
CA GLU A 16 -21.43 -14.03 21.34
C GLU A 16 -19.94 -14.11 21.72
N LEU A 17 -19.63 -14.49 22.95
CA LEU A 17 -18.25 -14.73 23.41
C LEU A 17 -17.56 -15.83 22.59
N VAL A 18 -18.25 -16.95 22.35
CA VAL A 18 -17.72 -18.05 21.51
C VAL A 18 -17.49 -17.58 20.09
N VAL A 19 -18.40 -16.80 19.51
CA VAL A 19 -18.25 -16.20 18.16
C VAL A 19 -17.05 -15.26 18.12
N GLN A 20 -16.88 -14.40 19.13
CA GLN A 20 -15.74 -13.47 19.21
C GLN A 20 -14.40 -14.20 19.34
N GLU A 21 -14.32 -15.25 20.17
CA GLU A 21 -13.11 -16.06 20.30
C GLU A 21 -12.83 -16.90 19.05
N SER A 22 -13.87 -17.47 18.43
CA SER A 22 -13.73 -18.23 17.18
C SER A 22 -13.14 -17.35 16.06
N ARG A 23 -13.57 -16.09 15.98
CA ARG A 23 -13.02 -15.10 15.02
C ARG A 23 -11.52 -14.87 15.21
N LYS A 24 -11.03 -14.91 16.45
CA LYS A 24 -9.60 -14.72 16.77
C LYS A 24 -8.77 -15.96 16.44
N CYS A 25 -9.32 -17.15 16.66
CA CYS A 25 -8.63 -18.42 16.48
C CYS A 25 -8.56 -18.87 15.03
N ASP A 26 -9.66 -18.74 14.27
CA ASP A 26 -9.76 -19.23 12.89
C ASP A 26 -10.61 -18.28 12.04
N ARG A 27 -9.95 -17.33 11.38
CA ARG A 27 -10.62 -16.39 10.46
C ARG A 27 -11.33 -17.10 9.30
N LYS A 28 -10.81 -18.22 8.81
CA LYS A 28 -11.35 -18.89 7.63
C LYS A 28 -12.60 -19.69 7.99
N GLY A 29 -12.54 -20.49 9.05
CA GLY A 29 -13.70 -21.24 9.57
C GLY A 29 -14.78 -20.36 10.19
N PHE A 30 -14.45 -19.14 10.63
CA PHE A 30 -15.42 -18.18 11.16
C PHE A 30 -16.56 -17.88 10.18
N HIS A 31 -16.28 -17.82 8.88
CA HIS A 31 -17.31 -17.57 7.86
C HIS A 31 -18.33 -18.70 7.79
N ASP A 32 -17.92 -19.94 8.03
CA ASP A 32 -18.79 -21.11 7.96
C ASP A 32 -19.73 -21.21 9.18
N LEU A 33 -19.43 -20.51 10.28
CA LEU A 33 -20.33 -20.45 11.46
C LEU A 33 -21.71 -19.89 11.10
N ARG A 34 -21.80 -19.05 10.07
CA ARG A 34 -23.08 -18.52 9.57
C ARG A 34 -24.00 -19.62 9.02
N LEU A 35 -23.42 -20.74 8.57
CA LEU A 35 -24.14 -21.87 7.99
C LEU A 35 -24.65 -22.86 9.04
N VAL A 36 -24.20 -22.75 10.30
CA VAL A 36 -24.55 -23.72 11.36
C VAL A 36 -26.01 -23.59 11.77
N CYS A 37 -26.47 -22.38 12.10
CA CYS A 37 -27.88 -22.13 12.46
C CYS A 37 -28.26 -20.65 12.32
N LYS A 38 -29.57 -20.36 12.33
CA LYS A 38 -30.10 -18.98 12.21
C LYS A 38 -29.63 -18.03 13.31
N ALA A 39 -29.46 -18.52 14.54
CA ALA A 39 -29.01 -17.69 15.66
C ALA A 39 -27.55 -17.26 15.48
N LEU A 40 -26.68 -18.20 15.10
CA LEU A 40 -25.30 -17.89 14.75
C LEU A 40 -25.21 -17.00 13.52
N ASN A 41 -26.02 -17.24 12.48
CA ASN A 41 -26.06 -16.35 11.31
C ASN A 41 -26.35 -14.89 11.74
N LYS A 42 -27.34 -14.65 12.60
CA LYS A 42 -27.64 -13.28 13.08
C LYS A 42 -26.49 -12.59 13.81
N LEU A 43 -25.61 -13.35 14.48
CA LEU A 43 -24.46 -12.81 15.22
C LEU A 43 -23.21 -12.67 14.35
N VAL A 44 -23.02 -13.63 13.45
CA VAL A 44 -21.84 -13.76 12.58
C VAL A 44 -21.98 -12.87 11.35
N GLU A 45 -23.17 -12.77 10.76
CA GLU A 45 -23.43 -12.04 9.52
C GLU A 45 -22.97 -10.57 9.60
N PRO A 46 -23.36 -9.76 10.61
CA PRO A 46 -22.89 -8.38 10.70
C PRO A 46 -21.36 -8.28 10.86
N GLN A 47 -20.71 -9.28 11.47
CA GLN A 47 -19.27 -9.29 11.66
C GLN A 47 -18.52 -9.73 10.39
N VAL A 48 -19.03 -10.74 9.69
CA VAL A 48 -18.49 -11.21 8.42
C VAL A 48 -18.61 -10.14 7.35
N PHE A 49 -19.74 -9.43 7.32
CA PHE A 49 -19.98 -8.37 6.34
C PHE A 49 -19.61 -6.97 6.84
N SER A 50 -19.08 -6.83 8.06
CA SER A 50 -18.53 -5.54 8.53
C SER A 50 -17.28 -5.11 7.74
N THR A 51 -16.59 -6.08 7.13
CA THR A 51 -15.43 -5.88 6.29
C THR A 51 -15.70 -6.58 4.98
N VAL A 52 -15.99 -5.81 3.93
CA VAL A 52 -15.97 -6.32 2.58
C VAL A 52 -14.63 -5.95 1.98
N THR A 53 -13.90 -6.97 1.52
CA THR A 53 -12.71 -6.81 0.70
C THR A 53 -13.14 -7.09 -0.73
N ILE A 54 -13.08 -6.08 -1.60
CA ILE A 54 -13.31 -6.28 -3.03
C ILE A 54 -11.95 -6.27 -3.71
N GLN A 55 -11.56 -7.42 -4.23
CA GLN A 55 -10.39 -7.57 -5.08
C GLN A 55 -10.89 -7.64 -6.51
N PHE A 56 -10.41 -6.72 -7.34
CA PHE A 56 -10.72 -6.70 -8.75
C PHE A 56 -9.58 -7.36 -9.51
N GLU A 57 -9.70 -8.66 -9.72
CA GLU A 57 -8.81 -9.39 -10.60
C GLU A 57 -9.29 -9.24 -12.05
N LYS A 58 -8.36 -9.00 -12.96
CA LYS A 58 -8.64 -8.97 -14.39
C LYS A 58 -8.93 -10.40 -14.86
N ASP A 59 -10.20 -10.76 -14.91
CA ASP A 59 -10.68 -11.98 -15.55
C ASP A 59 -10.92 -11.70 -17.06
N GLU A 60 -10.69 -12.70 -17.91
CA GLU A 60 -10.95 -12.66 -19.37
C GLU A 60 -12.40 -12.28 -19.69
N THR A 61 -13.30 -12.47 -18.72
CA THR A 61 -14.74 -12.20 -18.85
C THR A 61 -15.13 -10.72 -18.90
N GLU A 62 -14.17 -9.78 -18.87
CA GLU A 62 -14.39 -8.32 -18.87
C GLU A 62 -15.34 -7.81 -17.75
N LYS A 63 -15.62 -8.62 -16.72
CA LYS A 63 -16.52 -8.26 -15.61
C LYS A 63 -16.10 -6.97 -14.91
N TRP A 64 -14.82 -6.61 -14.99
CA TRP A 64 -14.31 -5.35 -14.46
C TRP A 64 -15.05 -4.11 -15.03
N LYS A 65 -15.59 -4.19 -16.25
CA LYS A 65 -16.40 -3.11 -16.85
C LYS A 65 -17.70 -2.83 -16.08
N SER A 66 -18.20 -3.81 -15.32
CA SER A 66 -19.37 -3.64 -14.46
C SER A 66 -19.06 -3.07 -13.07
N ILE A 67 -17.76 -2.93 -12.70
CA ILE A 67 -17.36 -2.38 -11.39
C ILE A 67 -17.89 -0.96 -11.19
N PRO A 68 -17.77 -0.03 -12.14
CA PRO A 68 -18.40 1.29 -12.04
C PRO A 68 -19.89 1.23 -11.70
N GLU A 69 -20.64 0.35 -12.37
CA GLU A 69 -22.08 0.21 -12.19
C GLU A 69 -22.40 -0.37 -10.80
N PHE A 70 -21.64 -1.39 -10.38
CA PHE A 70 -21.77 -1.98 -9.07
C PHE A 70 -21.47 -0.97 -7.95
N LEU A 71 -20.36 -0.25 -8.03
CA LEU A 71 -20.01 0.78 -7.04
C LEU A 71 -21.04 1.91 -7.03
N THR A 72 -21.53 2.34 -8.19
CA THR A 72 -22.61 3.32 -8.31
C THR A 72 -23.90 2.81 -7.67
N SER A 73 -24.22 1.51 -7.79
CA SER A 73 -25.37 0.89 -7.13
C SER A 73 -25.22 0.87 -5.61
N LEU A 74 -24.00 0.71 -5.10
CA LEU A 74 -23.70 0.82 -3.67
C LEU A 74 -23.84 2.26 -3.16
N VAL A 75 -23.31 3.26 -3.88
CA VAL A 75 -23.45 4.68 -3.49
C VAL A 75 -24.92 5.11 -3.49
N SER A 76 -25.67 4.68 -4.49
CA SER A 76 -27.08 5.09 -4.65
C SER A 76 -28.06 4.40 -3.69
N GLY A 77 -27.60 3.43 -2.90
CA GLY A 77 -28.47 2.62 -2.03
C GLY A 77 -29.45 1.74 -2.81
N THR A 78 -29.24 1.56 -4.12
CA THR A 78 -30.08 0.69 -4.97
C THR A 78 -29.60 -0.75 -4.97
N SER A 79 -28.40 -0.97 -4.42
CA SER A 79 -27.86 -2.29 -4.14
C SER A 79 -28.78 -3.07 -3.17
N PRO A 80 -29.00 -4.38 -3.39
CA PRO A 80 -29.72 -5.22 -2.44
C PRO A 80 -29.02 -5.34 -1.07
N TYR A 81 -27.82 -4.76 -0.93
CA TYR A 81 -26.98 -4.74 0.26
C TYR A 81 -27.07 -3.40 1.02
N ASP A 82 -28.28 -2.85 1.18
CA ASP A 82 -28.61 -1.55 1.81
C ASP A 82 -28.31 -1.44 3.33
N SER A 83 -27.29 -2.16 3.82
CA SER A 83 -27.09 -2.48 5.24
C SER A 83 -25.83 -1.88 5.87
N GLY A 84 -25.46 -0.64 5.52
CA GLY A 84 -24.32 0.04 6.16
C GLY A 84 -22.98 -0.68 5.93
N ILE A 85 -22.88 -1.41 4.82
CA ILE A 85 -21.66 -2.10 4.42
C ILE A 85 -20.74 -1.08 3.76
N HIS A 86 -19.58 -0.87 4.38
CA HIS A 86 -18.55 0.03 3.89
C HIS A 86 -17.27 -0.75 3.58
N LEU A 87 -16.65 -0.42 2.45
CA LEU A 87 -15.34 -0.95 2.07
C LEU A 87 -14.28 -0.50 3.09
N GLN A 88 -13.64 -1.46 3.77
CA GLN A 88 -12.51 -1.18 4.65
C GLN A 88 -11.17 -1.45 3.96
N GLU A 89 -11.15 -2.35 3.00
CA GLU A 89 -9.95 -2.78 2.30
C GLU A 89 -10.24 -2.77 0.80
N LEU A 90 -9.43 -2.02 0.05
CA LEU A 90 -9.57 -1.89 -1.40
C LEU A 90 -8.23 -2.14 -2.07
N ASN A 91 -8.16 -3.19 -2.88
CA ASN A 91 -7.05 -3.44 -3.79
C ASN A 91 -7.56 -3.35 -5.23
N VAL A 92 -7.08 -2.33 -5.95
CA VAL A 92 -7.54 -2.01 -7.30
C VAL A 92 -6.35 -1.76 -8.22
N GLY A 93 -6.55 -2.02 -9.50
CA GLY A 93 -5.77 -1.48 -10.60
C GLY A 93 -6.66 -1.53 -11.84
N PRO A 94 -6.72 -0.49 -12.70
CA PRO A 94 -6.41 0.92 -12.42
C PRO A 94 -7.47 1.57 -11.51
N LEU A 95 -7.19 2.77 -11.01
CA LEU A 95 -8.18 3.57 -10.26
C LEU A 95 -9.01 4.41 -11.24
N LEU A 96 -10.34 4.30 -11.16
CA LEU A 96 -11.28 4.99 -12.04
C LEU A 96 -12.12 6.02 -11.27
N GLN A 97 -12.69 7.02 -11.96
CA GLN A 97 -13.53 8.05 -11.33
C GLN A 97 -14.70 7.49 -10.50
N PRO A 98 -15.46 6.46 -10.95
CA PRO A 98 -16.52 5.88 -10.12
C PRO A 98 -16.02 5.28 -8.80
N ILE A 99 -14.77 4.81 -8.76
CA ILE A 99 -14.14 4.34 -7.52
C ILE A 99 -13.84 5.54 -6.61
N ILE A 100 -13.31 6.64 -7.17
CA ILE A 100 -13.12 7.89 -6.42
C ILE A 100 -14.44 8.40 -5.84
N ASP A 101 -15.49 8.47 -6.65
CA ASP A 101 -16.81 8.94 -6.22
C ASP A 101 -17.38 8.09 -5.08
N TYR A 102 -17.20 6.76 -5.17
CA TYR A 102 -17.55 5.83 -4.11
C TYR A 102 -16.72 6.07 -2.84
N LEU A 103 -15.40 6.20 -2.94
CA LEU A 103 -14.54 6.46 -1.79
C LEU A 103 -14.87 7.79 -1.10
N LEU A 104 -15.29 8.81 -1.85
CA LEU A 104 -15.75 10.09 -1.32
C LEU A 104 -17.14 10.02 -0.66
N SER A 105 -17.94 8.99 -0.93
CA SER A 105 -19.30 8.87 -0.40
C SER A 105 -19.36 8.32 1.03
N TYR A 106 -18.25 7.87 1.60
CA TYR A 106 -18.21 7.33 2.96
C TYR A 106 -16.85 7.58 3.65
N SER A 107 -16.75 7.21 4.93
CA SER A 107 -15.49 7.16 5.68
C SER A 107 -15.35 5.79 6.34
N GLY A 108 -14.12 5.34 6.63
CA GLY A 108 -13.90 4.01 7.19
C GLY A 108 -12.89 3.14 6.45
N LEU A 109 -12.35 3.61 5.32
CA LEU A 109 -11.30 2.90 4.61
C LEU A 109 -10.06 2.75 5.51
N ARG A 110 -9.56 1.52 5.63
CA ARG A 110 -8.41 1.12 6.44
C ARG A 110 -7.19 0.80 5.58
N GLU A 111 -7.41 0.10 4.47
CA GLU A 111 -6.35 -0.32 3.56
C GLU A 111 -6.71 0.06 2.12
N PHE A 112 -5.77 0.73 1.48
CA PHE A 112 -5.83 1.05 0.06
C PHE A 112 -4.56 0.57 -0.62
N VAL A 113 -4.72 -0.27 -1.64
CA VAL A 113 -3.64 -0.74 -2.51
C VAL A 113 -4.03 -0.42 -3.95
N LEU A 114 -3.16 0.31 -4.63
CA LEU A 114 -3.19 0.52 -6.07
C LEU A 114 -2.09 -0.32 -6.69
N ASP A 115 -2.44 -1.39 -7.41
CA ASP A 115 -1.49 -2.31 -8.05
C ASP A 115 -1.95 -2.64 -9.48
N PRO A 116 -1.38 -2.00 -10.52
CA PRO A 116 -1.72 -2.30 -11.90
C PRO A 116 -1.05 -3.56 -12.45
N SER A 117 -0.16 -4.25 -11.71
CA SER A 117 0.61 -5.36 -12.29
C SER A 117 -0.23 -6.50 -12.84
N ASP A 118 -1.46 -6.68 -12.35
CA ASP A 118 -2.37 -7.71 -12.87
C ASP A 118 -2.88 -7.41 -14.29
N TRP A 119 -2.58 -6.23 -14.83
CA TRP A 119 -3.09 -5.77 -16.12
C TRP A 119 -2.15 -6.00 -17.28
N ASP A 120 -0.85 -6.10 -17.01
CA ASP A 120 0.22 -6.11 -17.99
C ASP A 120 0.67 -7.54 -18.37
N ASN A 121 -0.22 -8.54 -18.28
CA ASN A 121 0.09 -9.88 -18.80
C ASN A 121 0.57 -9.77 -20.26
N GLU A 122 1.84 -10.14 -20.44
CA GLU A 122 2.73 -9.83 -21.58
C GLU A 122 2.20 -10.33 -22.94
N ASP A 123 1.17 -11.17 -22.97
CA ASP A 123 0.64 -11.76 -24.19
C ASP A 123 -0.13 -10.78 -25.11
N ASN A 124 -0.29 -9.52 -24.68
CA ASN A 124 -1.03 -8.50 -25.44
C ASN A 124 -0.16 -7.29 -25.83
N GLU A 125 1.07 -7.54 -26.28
CA GLU A 125 2.05 -6.55 -26.81
C GLU A 125 1.48 -5.58 -27.88
N ASN A 126 0.32 -5.87 -28.47
CA ASN A 126 -0.30 -5.03 -29.50
C ASN A 126 -1.30 -3.99 -28.98
N VAL A 127 -1.59 -3.96 -27.67
CA VAL A 127 -2.49 -2.96 -27.09
C VAL A 127 -1.68 -1.83 -26.46
N THR A 128 -0.82 -1.19 -27.26
CA THR A 128 -0.33 0.15 -26.94
C THR A 128 -1.51 1.12 -27.10
N HIS A 129 -2.41 1.18 -26.11
CA HIS A 129 -3.26 2.34 -25.90
C HIS A 129 -2.39 3.50 -25.39
N GLN A 130 -1.38 3.88 -26.19
CA GLN A 130 -0.80 5.21 -26.10
C GLN A 130 -1.87 6.20 -26.54
N SER A 131 -1.90 7.34 -25.86
CA SER A 131 -2.63 8.56 -26.24
C SER A 131 -4.16 8.51 -26.17
N GLN A 132 -4.72 8.86 -25.01
CA GLN A 132 -5.52 10.10 -24.90
C GLN A 132 -5.76 10.52 -23.43
N ASP A 133 -5.78 9.59 -22.45
CA ASP A 133 -6.32 9.86 -21.11
C ASP A 133 -5.29 10.10 -19.98
N HIS A 134 -4.06 10.53 -20.31
CA HIS A 134 -3.06 10.88 -19.26
C HIS A 134 -3.54 12.01 -18.33
N GLN A 135 -4.42 12.89 -18.83
CA GLN A 135 -5.00 13.97 -18.04
C GLN A 135 -5.97 13.45 -16.98
N ASP A 136 -6.65 12.32 -17.26
CA ASP A 136 -7.58 11.73 -16.30
C ASP A 136 -6.82 11.07 -15.15
N ASP A 137 -5.70 10.41 -15.42
CA ASP A 137 -4.84 9.83 -14.38
C ASP A 137 -4.33 10.88 -13.38
N GLU A 138 -3.89 12.05 -13.87
CA GLU A 138 -3.41 13.15 -13.01
C GLU A 138 -4.55 13.72 -12.16
N ASN A 139 -5.73 13.91 -12.75
CA ASN A 139 -6.91 14.37 -12.02
C ASN A 139 -7.37 13.35 -10.97
N ILE A 140 -7.34 12.06 -11.28
CA ILE A 140 -7.71 10.97 -10.36
C ILE A 140 -6.71 10.90 -9.20
N ALA A 141 -5.41 10.94 -9.49
CA ALA A 141 -4.39 10.96 -8.44
C ALA A 141 -4.54 12.20 -7.54
N HIS A 142 -4.74 13.37 -8.14
CA HIS A 142 -4.98 14.61 -7.40
C HIS A 142 -6.22 14.50 -6.49
N GLN A 143 -7.35 14.02 -7.00
CA GLN A 143 -8.55 13.79 -6.18
C GLN A 143 -8.30 12.78 -5.07
N PHE A 144 -7.55 11.71 -5.34
CA PHE A 144 -7.23 10.72 -4.32
C PHE A 144 -6.45 11.34 -3.15
N PHE A 145 -5.34 12.04 -3.44
CA PHE A 145 -4.51 12.63 -2.39
C PHE A 145 -5.18 13.81 -1.68
N HIS A 146 -5.92 14.65 -2.39
CA HIS A 146 -6.48 15.89 -1.83
C HIS A 146 -7.93 15.79 -1.33
N SER A 147 -8.66 14.74 -1.69
CA SER A 147 -10.07 14.58 -1.30
C SER A 147 -10.34 13.24 -0.63
N VAL A 148 -9.87 12.13 -1.19
CA VAL A 148 -10.11 10.79 -0.63
C VAL A 148 -9.32 10.54 0.66
N LEU A 149 -8.00 10.75 0.66
CA LEU A 149 -7.19 10.53 1.87
C LEU A 149 -7.66 11.35 3.09
N PRO A 150 -7.95 12.66 2.98
CA PRO A 150 -8.49 13.43 4.10
C PRO A 150 -9.81 12.87 4.66
N MET A 151 -10.69 12.34 3.81
CA MET A 151 -11.96 11.70 4.23
C MET A 151 -11.74 10.44 5.07
N HIS A 152 -10.63 9.75 4.87
CA HIS A 152 -10.27 8.51 5.58
C HIS A 152 -9.15 8.69 6.61
N GLN A 153 -8.75 9.93 6.90
CA GLN A 153 -7.57 10.26 7.71
C GLN A 153 -7.55 9.60 9.11
N SER A 154 -8.72 9.33 9.69
CA SER A 154 -8.87 8.74 11.02
C SER A 154 -8.86 7.21 11.01
N THR A 155 -9.13 6.57 9.86
CA THR A 155 -9.30 5.12 9.75
C THR A 155 -8.22 4.44 8.94
N ILE A 156 -7.58 5.16 8.01
CA ILE A 156 -6.61 4.57 7.10
C ILE A 156 -5.30 4.23 7.84
N GLN A 157 -4.85 3.00 7.63
CA GLN A 157 -3.70 2.36 8.26
C GLN A 157 -2.66 1.93 7.22
N THR A 158 -3.12 1.54 6.03
CA THR A 158 -2.25 1.11 4.94
C THR A 158 -2.59 1.86 3.66
N VAL A 159 -1.58 2.46 3.04
CA VAL A 159 -1.65 3.03 1.70
C VAL A 159 -0.48 2.48 0.90
N ALA A 160 -0.77 1.86 -0.24
CA ALA A 160 0.27 1.36 -1.12
C ALA A 160 0.02 1.68 -2.58
N PHE A 161 1.01 2.28 -3.24
CA PHE A 161 1.06 2.47 -4.69
C PHE A 161 2.16 1.57 -5.26
N ARG A 162 1.77 0.45 -5.85
CA ARG A 162 2.66 -0.57 -6.41
C ARG A 162 2.60 -0.53 -7.92
N ASN A 163 3.72 -0.76 -8.59
CA ASN A 163 3.80 -0.94 -10.05
C ASN A 163 3.09 0.12 -10.91
N THR A 164 2.77 1.30 -10.36
CA THR A 164 2.07 2.34 -11.09
C THR A 164 3.01 3.06 -12.04
N ASN A 165 2.45 3.52 -13.17
CA ASN A 165 3.17 4.41 -14.05
C ASN A 165 3.62 5.64 -13.23
N PRO A 166 4.92 5.99 -13.24
CA PRO A 166 5.47 7.07 -12.43
C PRO A 166 4.72 8.38 -12.56
N GLY A 167 4.13 8.69 -13.72
CA GLY A 167 3.58 10.01 -14.04
C GLY A 167 2.71 10.60 -12.93
N SER A 168 1.46 10.16 -12.87
CA SER A 168 0.45 10.77 -11.98
C SER A 168 0.57 10.32 -10.53
N TRP A 169 1.26 9.21 -10.25
CA TRP A 169 1.32 8.59 -8.94
C TRP A 169 2.66 8.77 -8.21
N ALA A 170 3.67 9.34 -8.87
CA ALA A 170 4.93 9.70 -8.21
C ALA A 170 4.68 10.71 -7.10
N ILE A 171 5.35 10.50 -5.98
CA ILE A 171 5.16 11.35 -4.83
C ILE A 171 5.67 12.77 -5.08
N ALA A 172 4.76 13.72 -4.95
CA ALA A 172 5.02 15.15 -5.01
C ALA A 172 4.74 15.81 -3.65
N GLN A 173 5.28 17.01 -3.45
CA GLN A 173 5.05 17.76 -2.21
C GLN A 173 3.55 17.96 -1.89
N PRO A 174 2.67 18.33 -2.85
CA PRO A 174 1.23 18.48 -2.56
C PRO A 174 0.56 17.18 -2.12
N TYR A 175 0.97 16.04 -2.68
CA TYR A 175 0.39 14.73 -2.35
C TYR A 175 0.75 14.27 -0.94
N LEU A 176 1.96 14.60 -0.47
CA LEU A 176 2.37 14.33 0.91
C LEU A 176 1.48 15.03 1.94
N GLU A 177 0.94 16.21 1.63
CA GLU A 177 0.08 16.94 2.56
C GLU A 177 -1.17 16.14 2.91
N GLY A 178 -1.79 15.50 1.91
CA GLY A 178 -2.92 14.59 2.12
C GLY A 178 -2.54 13.34 2.92
N VAL A 179 -1.40 12.73 2.62
CA VAL A 179 -0.87 11.57 3.37
C VAL A 179 -0.61 11.94 4.83
N PHE A 180 -0.06 13.12 5.10
CA PHE A 180 0.26 13.57 6.46
C PHE A 180 -0.96 13.80 7.35
N LEU A 181 -2.17 13.92 6.79
CA LEU A 181 -3.39 13.96 7.59
C LEU A 181 -3.71 12.60 8.23
N CYS A 182 -3.22 11.51 7.64
CA CYS A 182 -3.50 10.14 8.06
C CYS A 182 -2.62 9.72 9.27
N LYS A 183 -2.92 10.24 10.47
CA LYS A 183 -2.09 10.02 11.67
C LYS A 183 -2.07 8.57 12.17
N ASN A 184 -2.98 7.74 11.69
CA ASN A 184 -3.06 6.31 12.01
C ASN A 184 -2.34 5.42 10.98
N LEU A 185 -1.66 6.00 10.00
CA LEU A 185 -0.94 5.24 8.98
C LEU A 185 0.22 4.46 9.59
N GLU A 186 0.20 3.14 9.40
CA GLU A 186 1.21 2.18 9.87
C GLU A 186 2.09 1.68 8.73
N SER A 187 1.54 1.59 7.51
CA SER A 187 2.25 1.13 6.32
C SER A 187 2.03 2.09 5.15
N LEU A 188 3.12 2.53 4.52
CA LEU A 188 3.10 3.43 3.39
C LEU A 188 4.02 2.92 2.28
N THR A 189 3.47 2.66 1.09
CA THR A 189 4.27 2.40 -0.12
C THR A 189 4.04 3.53 -1.11
N LEU A 190 5.10 4.26 -1.44
CA LEU A 190 5.09 5.39 -2.37
C LEU A 190 5.87 5.05 -3.63
N VAL A 191 5.44 5.63 -4.74
CA VAL A 191 6.25 5.70 -5.95
C VAL A 191 7.20 6.88 -5.86
N TYR A 192 8.51 6.60 -5.89
CA TYR A 192 9.56 7.62 -5.80
C TYR A 192 10.42 7.59 -7.06
N HIS A 193 10.52 8.74 -7.73
CA HIS A 193 11.41 8.93 -8.86
C HIS A 193 12.79 9.33 -8.35
N PHE A 194 13.75 8.40 -8.40
CA PHE A 194 15.13 8.69 -8.02
C PHE A 194 15.86 9.32 -9.21
N PRO A 195 16.51 10.49 -9.03
CA PRO A 195 17.23 11.12 -10.12
C PRO A 195 18.48 10.31 -10.42
N ILE A 196 18.63 9.94 -11.69
CA ILE A 196 19.87 9.37 -12.23
C ILE A 196 20.38 10.39 -13.22
N GLU A 197 21.69 10.58 -13.31
CA GLU A 197 22.35 11.68 -14.03
C GLU A 197 21.86 11.90 -15.48
N GLU A 198 21.30 10.86 -16.11
CA GLU A 198 20.74 10.89 -17.46
C GLU A 198 19.32 11.48 -17.55
N ASP A 199 18.58 11.53 -16.44
CA ASP A 199 17.22 12.07 -16.39
C ASP A 199 17.26 13.53 -15.91
N ASN A 200 17.08 14.46 -16.84
CA ASN A 200 17.03 15.90 -16.56
C ASN A 200 15.80 16.31 -15.73
N ARG A 201 14.92 15.37 -15.35
CA ARG A 201 13.80 15.65 -14.48
C ARG A 201 14.29 15.69 -13.03
N PRO A 202 14.32 16.86 -12.39
CA PRO A 202 14.67 16.92 -10.98
C PRO A 202 13.64 16.09 -10.18
N PRO A 203 14.08 15.42 -9.10
CA PRO A 203 13.12 14.76 -8.23
C PRO A 203 12.18 15.82 -7.65
N THR A 204 10.89 15.49 -7.58
CA THR A 204 9.89 16.43 -7.03
C THR A 204 10.17 16.76 -5.56
N ILE A 205 10.91 15.89 -4.86
CA ILE A 205 11.37 16.08 -3.50
C ILE A 205 12.70 15.35 -3.27
N ALA A 206 13.65 16.02 -2.61
CA ALA A 206 14.90 15.38 -2.21
C ALA A 206 14.62 14.25 -1.20
N LEU A 207 15.34 13.12 -1.32
CA LEU A 207 15.06 11.94 -0.49
C LEU A 207 15.21 12.23 1.01
N ALA A 208 16.23 13.02 1.40
CA ALA A 208 16.41 13.44 2.79
C ALA A 208 15.19 14.22 3.33
N ASP A 209 14.67 15.17 2.54
CA ASP A 209 13.49 15.97 2.90
C ASP A 209 12.24 15.11 3.00
N LEU A 210 12.06 14.17 2.05
CA LEU A 210 10.94 13.22 2.07
C LEU A 210 10.94 12.40 3.36
N LEU A 211 12.08 11.77 3.67
CA LEU A 211 12.21 10.93 4.86
C LEU A 211 12.05 11.74 6.16
N SER A 212 12.59 12.96 6.23
CA SER A 212 12.39 13.85 7.39
C SER A 212 10.92 14.20 7.57
N LYS A 213 10.24 14.65 6.51
CA LYS A 213 8.83 15.04 6.58
C LYS A 213 7.93 13.86 6.95
N ILE A 214 8.19 12.67 6.42
CA ILE A 214 7.46 11.44 6.79
C ILE A 214 7.64 11.15 8.29
N SER A 215 8.88 11.15 8.78
CA SER A 215 9.19 10.90 10.18
C SER A 215 8.52 11.90 11.13
N ASP A 216 8.50 13.18 10.74
CA ASP A 216 7.90 14.25 11.55
C ASP A 216 6.36 14.19 11.59
N ASN A 217 5.73 13.76 10.50
CA ASN A 217 4.28 13.86 10.32
C ASN A 217 3.50 12.57 10.54
N LEU A 218 4.13 11.40 10.46
CA LEU A 218 3.47 10.09 10.55
C LEU A 218 3.98 9.29 11.77
N PRO A 219 3.49 9.62 12.98
CA PRO A 219 4.05 9.10 14.24
C PRO A 219 3.84 7.61 14.47
N ARG A 220 2.92 6.98 13.73
CA ARG A 220 2.60 5.55 13.85
C ARG A 220 3.16 4.71 12.70
N LEU A 221 3.91 5.32 11.78
CA LEU A 221 4.43 4.63 10.61
C LEU A 221 5.49 3.62 11.03
N GLN A 222 5.25 2.35 10.70
CA GLN A 222 6.12 1.21 10.98
C GLN A 222 6.82 0.71 9.72
N THR A 223 6.22 0.90 8.54
CA THR A 223 6.80 0.46 7.27
C THR A 223 6.69 1.57 6.24
N LEU A 224 7.82 1.92 5.63
CA LEU A 224 7.89 2.79 4.46
C LEU A 224 8.48 1.98 3.30
N ARG A 225 7.82 1.99 2.15
CA ARG A 225 8.37 1.40 0.92
C ARG A 225 8.43 2.50 -0.13
N LEU A 226 9.59 2.65 -0.75
CA LEU A 226 9.80 3.55 -1.86
C LEU A 226 10.00 2.67 -3.11
N CYS A 227 8.92 2.49 -3.84
CA CYS A 227 8.92 1.83 -5.13
C CYS A 227 9.59 2.74 -6.14
N HIS A 228 10.67 2.25 -6.74
CA HIS A 228 11.33 2.96 -7.83
C HIS A 228 10.60 2.66 -9.13
N THR A 229 10.19 3.70 -9.84
CA THR A 229 9.51 3.58 -11.12
C THR A 229 10.42 4.07 -12.24
N ARG A 230 11.02 3.11 -12.93
CA ARG A 230 11.36 3.31 -14.34
C ARG A 230 10.61 2.28 -15.14
N LYS A 231 10.07 2.73 -16.28
CA LYS A 231 9.59 1.88 -17.38
C LYS A 231 10.79 1.13 -17.95
N HIS A 232 11.29 0.13 -17.22
CA HIS A 232 12.47 -0.63 -17.62
C HIS A 232 12.24 -1.43 -18.90
N GLU A 233 11.00 -1.87 -19.10
CA GLU A 233 10.60 -2.70 -20.23
C GLU A 233 10.77 -2.03 -21.60
N ILE A 234 10.87 -0.69 -21.67
CA ILE A 234 10.97 0.01 -22.97
C ILE A 234 12.43 0.27 -23.38
N ILE A 235 13.35 0.44 -22.42
CA ILE A 235 14.70 0.94 -22.72
C ILE A 235 15.72 -0.20 -22.76
N PHE A 236 15.59 -1.15 -21.84
CA PHE A 236 16.43 -2.33 -21.78
C PHE A 236 15.57 -3.45 -22.32
N GLY A 237 16.03 -4.15 -23.37
CA GLY A 237 15.26 -5.24 -23.98
C GLY A 237 14.95 -6.36 -22.96
N PRO A 238 14.37 -7.48 -23.39
CA PRO A 238 14.05 -8.61 -22.49
C PRO A 238 15.27 -9.25 -21.80
N ASP A 239 16.49 -8.75 -22.02
CA ASP A 239 17.70 -9.21 -21.35
C ASP A 239 17.68 -8.87 -19.85
N THR A 240 17.42 -9.91 -19.05
CA THR A 240 17.31 -9.88 -17.59
C THR A 240 18.56 -9.36 -16.86
N ILE A 241 19.72 -9.42 -17.53
CA ILE A 241 21.01 -8.99 -16.97
C ILE A 241 21.01 -7.47 -16.72
N GLU A 242 20.56 -6.66 -17.69
CA GLU A 242 20.58 -5.20 -17.58
C GLU A 242 19.63 -4.70 -16.48
N ARG A 243 18.47 -5.35 -16.31
CA ARG A 243 17.51 -5.05 -15.24
C ARG A 243 18.09 -5.28 -13.84
N SER A 244 18.83 -6.38 -13.66
CA SER A 244 19.45 -6.71 -12.38
C SER A 244 20.58 -5.74 -12.03
N GLU A 245 21.43 -5.39 -13.01
CA GLU A 245 22.53 -4.45 -12.81
C GLU A 245 22.02 -3.04 -12.51
N TYR A 246 20.99 -2.60 -13.23
CA TYR A 246 20.34 -1.33 -12.96
C TYR A 246 19.72 -1.29 -11.56
N THR A 247 18.96 -2.32 -11.19
CA THR A 247 18.35 -2.39 -9.85
C THR A 247 19.44 -2.27 -8.79
N ARG A 248 20.53 -3.04 -8.94
CA ARG A 248 21.70 -2.97 -8.06
C ARG A 248 22.33 -1.58 -8.01
N LEU A 249 22.47 -0.90 -9.15
CA LEU A 249 22.99 0.47 -9.22
C LEU A 249 22.08 1.45 -8.47
N VAL A 250 20.76 1.40 -8.69
CA VAL A 250 19.80 2.26 -7.98
C VAL A 250 19.82 1.97 -6.49
N SER A 251 19.80 0.70 -6.06
CA SER A 251 19.92 0.35 -4.63
C SER A 251 21.20 0.92 -4.01
N ARG A 252 22.32 0.84 -4.74
CA ARG A 252 23.61 1.38 -4.30
C ARG A 252 23.56 2.90 -4.18
N LEU A 253 23.05 3.61 -5.19
CA LEU A 253 22.90 5.07 -5.16
C LEU A 253 21.96 5.53 -4.03
N PHE A 254 20.87 4.79 -3.83
CA PHE A 254 19.92 5.03 -2.74
C PHE A 254 20.58 4.87 -1.38
N LEU A 255 21.36 3.80 -1.20
CA LEU A 255 22.14 3.55 0.01
C LEU A 255 23.18 4.65 0.25
N ILE A 256 23.94 5.05 -0.79
CA ILE A 256 24.91 6.17 -0.70
C ILE A 256 24.19 7.45 -0.26
N HIS A 257 23.04 7.75 -0.86
CA HIS A 257 22.28 8.95 -0.52
C HIS A 257 21.76 8.94 0.93
N ILE A 258 21.17 7.82 1.37
CA ILE A 258 20.71 7.66 2.76
C ILE A 258 21.86 7.75 3.75
N THR A 259 22.98 7.08 3.46
CA THR A 259 24.13 7.05 4.37
C THR A 259 24.88 8.39 4.40
N GLY A 260 24.92 9.13 3.29
CA GLY A 260 25.45 10.49 3.23
C GLY A 260 24.54 11.51 3.91
N SER A 261 23.22 11.31 3.90
CA SER A 261 22.23 12.23 4.49
C SER A 261 22.10 12.13 6.02
N LYS A 262 22.94 11.33 6.69
CA LYS A 262 22.89 11.09 8.15
C LYS A 262 22.92 12.36 9.02
N SER A 263 23.35 13.50 8.48
CA SER A 263 23.39 14.80 9.16
C SER A 263 22.04 15.53 9.21
N HIS A 264 21.01 15.10 8.49
CA HIS A 264 19.79 15.89 8.26
C HIS A 264 18.53 15.43 9.01
N PHE A 265 18.57 14.29 9.69
CA PHE A 265 17.40 13.82 10.44
C PHE A 265 17.35 14.47 11.83
N PRO A 266 16.37 15.34 12.12
CA PRO A 266 16.31 16.03 13.40
C PRO A 266 16.18 15.02 14.54
N ALA A 267 17.05 15.14 15.56
CA ALA A 267 17.20 14.21 16.68
C ALA A 267 15.95 13.98 17.56
N LYS A 268 14.79 14.55 17.21
CA LYS A 268 13.59 14.57 18.06
C LYS A 268 12.75 13.30 17.96
N ARG A 269 12.77 12.59 16.83
CA ARG A 269 12.11 11.29 16.69
C ARG A 269 12.91 10.38 15.79
N GLN A 270 13.20 9.19 16.30
CA GLN A 270 13.74 8.12 15.49
C GLN A 270 12.64 7.68 14.53
N PRO A 271 12.86 7.72 13.20
CA PRO A 271 12.03 6.92 12.32
C PRO A 271 12.20 5.48 12.80
N GLN A 272 11.10 4.84 13.19
CA GLN A 272 11.07 3.43 13.58
C GLN A 272 10.36 2.66 12.48
N PHE A 273 10.80 2.86 11.25
CA PHE A 273 10.22 2.18 10.11
C PHE A 273 11.23 1.39 9.31
N ILE A 274 10.74 0.28 8.77
CA ILE A 274 11.45 -0.53 7.79
C ILE A 274 11.31 0.18 6.45
N LEU A 275 12.44 0.54 5.84
CA LEU A 275 12.49 1.15 4.52
C LEU A 275 12.79 0.09 3.47
N HIS A 276 11.89 -0.13 2.53
CA HIS A 276 12.18 -0.95 1.35
C HIS A 276 12.41 -0.05 0.13
N ALA A 277 13.58 -0.13 -0.49
CA ALA A 277 13.89 0.66 -1.69
C ALA A 277 14.74 -0.17 -2.65
N ALA A 278 14.30 -0.26 -3.92
CA ALA A 278 15.01 -0.99 -4.98
C ALA A 278 15.47 -2.41 -4.53
N GLY A 279 14.54 -3.22 -4.01
CA GLY A 279 14.86 -4.59 -3.54
C GLY A 279 15.67 -4.68 -2.24
N SER A 280 16.17 -3.57 -1.71
CA SER A 280 16.90 -3.51 -0.46
C SER A 280 15.97 -3.19 0.71
N THR A 281 16.20 -3.82 1.85
CA THR A 281 15.48 -3.53 3.10
C THR A 281 16.41 -2.86 4.09
N PHE A 282 16.00 -1.74 4.65
CA PHE A 282 16.76 -0.98 5.62
C PHE A 282 15.98 -0.90 6.93
N ILE A 283 16.57 -1.36 8.04
CA ILE A 283 16.00 -1.16 9.37
C ILE A 283 16.61 0.09 9.97
N SER A 284 15.76 1.03 10.37
CA SER A 284 16.16 2.13 11.23
C SER A 284 16.34 1.60 12.65
N ALA A 285 17.58 1.59 13.13
CA ALA A 285 17.91 1.19 14.50
C ALA A 285 18.46 2.40 15.30
N PRO A 286 18.16 2.50 16.61
CA PRO A 286 18.83 3.48 17.46
C PRO A 286 20.33 3.20 17.47
N ALA A 287 21.17 4.18 17.08
CA ALA A 287 22.58 4.11 17.43
C ALA A 287 22.66 4.09 18.97
N GLY A 288 23.36 3.11 19.52
CA GLY A 288 23.23 2.67 20.92
C GLY A 288 23.25 3.77 22.00
N LEU A 289 22.78 3.37 23.19
CA LEU A 289 22.57 4.14 24.43
C LEU A 289 23.76 4.98 24.99
N GLY A 290 24.86 5.15 24.26
CA GLY A 290 26.14 5.61 24.80
C GLY A 290 26.61 7.03 24.45
N SER A 291 26.01 7.74 23.48
CA SER A 291 26.49 9.08 23.11
C SER A 291 25.34 9.98 22.69
N GLY A 292 25.21 11.13 23.33
CA GLY A 292 24.12 12.11 23.13
C GLY A 292 24.04 12.75 21.75
N SER A 293 24.75 12.21 20.75
CA SER A 293 24.58 12.55 19.35
C SER A 293 23.72 11.48 18.68
N GLY A 294 22.44 11.76 18.47
CA GLY A 294 21.49 10.86 17.81
C GLY A 294 21.85 10.60 16.34
N HIS A 295 22.80 9.69 16.11
CA HIS A 295 23.16 9.20 14.79
C HIS A 295 22.20 8.08 14.39
N TYR A 296 21.93 7.97 13.09
CA TYR A 296 21.06 6.95 12.52
C TYR A 296 21.91 5.86 11.88
N ARG A 297 21.55 4.60 12.15
CA ARG A 297 22.06 3.46 11.39
C ARG A 297 20.89 2.83 10.66
N PHE A 298 20.93 2.92 9.34
CA PHE A 298 20.15 2.05 8.48
C PHE A 298 20.95 0.78 8.29
N GLU A 299 20.44 -0.34 8.81
CA GLU A 299 21.04 -1.65 8.58
C GLU A 299 20.39 -2.28 7.37
N LEU A 300 21.20 -2.57 6.35
CA LEU A 300 20.77 -3.27 5.15
C LEU A 300 20.52 -4.74 5.50
N LEU A 301 19.26 -5.14 5.55
CA LEU A 301 18.85 -6.53 5.51
C LEU A 301 18.84 -6.95 4.03
N TYR A 302 19.94 -7.55 3.59
CA TYR A 302 19.93 -8.28 2.32
C TYR A 302 18.95 -9.44 2.44
N ARG A 303 18.00 -9.51 1.50
CA ARG A 303 17.26 -10.73 1.24
C ARG A 303 17.08 -10.85 -0.26
N ASP A 304 18.14 -11.31 -0.90
CA ASP A 304 18.03 -11.96 -2.19
C ASP A 304 18.50 -13.39 -1.96
N ASP A 305 17.55 -14.33 -1.84
CA ASP A 305 17.84 -15.76 -1.65
C ASP A 305 18.46 -16.39 -2.93
N GLN A 306 18.91 -15.57 -3.91
CA GLN A 306 19.49 -16.00 -5.19
C GLN A 306 20.86 -15.37 -5.56
N LEU A 307 21.46 -14.52 -4.72
CA LEU A 307 22.79 -13.97 -5.01
C LEU A 307 23.84 -14.44 -3.99
N ASP A 308 24.60 -15.47 -4.38
CA ASP A 308 25.76 -15.98 -3.65
C ASP A 308 26.90 -14.92 -3.64
N GLY A 309 26.95 -14.06 -2.62
CA GLY A 309 28.16 -13.31 -2.29
C GLY A 309 27.96 -12.05 -1.43
N PRO A 310 28.78 -11.82 -0.38
CA PRO A 310 28.77 -10.56 0.36
C PRO A 310 29.31 -9.41 -0.50
N VAL A 311 28.57 -8.31 -0.60
CA VAL A 311 29.05 -7.05 -1.19
C VAL A 311 29.79 -6.27 -0.10
N TYR A 312 31.12 -6.23 -0.20
CA TYR A 312 31.94 -5.33 0.61
C TYR A 312 31.92 -3.93 0.02
N ILE A 313 31.52 -2.95 0.82
CA ILE A 313 31.66 -1.53 0.49
C ILE A 313 33.01 -1.11 1.04
N ASP A 314 34.01 -1.02 0.18
CA ASP A 314 35.27 -0.35 0.53
C ASP A 314 35.06 1.17 0.48
N ASP A 315 35.44 1.84 1.56
CA ASP A 315 35.35 3.30 1.78
C ASP A 315 36.37 4.10 0.93
N GLU A 316 37.10 3.47 0.01
CA GLU A 316 38.12 4.13 -0.80
C GLU A 316 37.52 4.63 -2.12
N GLY A 317 37.47 5.95 -2.26
CA GLY A 317 36.84 6.67 -3.37
C GLY A 317 37.35 6.30 -4.77
N PHE A 318 36.46 6.47 -5.75
CA PHE A 318 36.78 6.35 -7.16
C PHE A 318 37.31 7.68 -7.71
N TYR A 319 38.47 7.60 -8.38
CA TYR A 319 38.75 8.41 -9.57
C TYR A 319 38.03 7.81 -10.77
#